data_AF-A0A261CA67-F1
#
_entry.id   AF-A0A261CA67-F1
#
_cell.length_a   1.000
_cell.length_b   1.000
_cell.length_c   1.000
_cell.angle_alpha   90.00
_cell.angle_beta   90.00
_cell.angle_gamma   90.00
#
_symmetry.space_group_name_H-M   'P 1'
#
loop_
_entity.id
_entity.type
_entity.pdbx_description
1 polymer ?
#
loop_
_entity_poly.entity_id
_entity_poly.type
_entity_poly.pdbx_seq_one_letter_code
_entity_poly.pdbx_strand_id
1 'polypeptide(L)'
;MYADFSNIWQFEKLGENENTFKMETNINSGRNQTDNNQFFSEYLSDQNESLFWKFMDSIYLDNKEVNTKSDLDQYNLGISIASRLLNSSEMNLLRFSMSTRIFSPRVEVHRQLSLQFKPEKCSMTAFFVFGNQKGCDLSQLDVNSYDGNGSSEGVFQFDHIYPINPEANCTIFIYGILGSRELSNLITGAKKLVATEENLRFAVRFSDFSATEVSSRSHVSLSGYGVELAIKNTEYKAVDTSKVEDLPDDLHGLNFKILKQKHPNHQKELDSLIDNLEKVGEIVPLKKWQLNDLGYKTCEKIRENELDLEGIEKLLQDFPSHARTISHRTPNETLLTSIKKSQELFQSSGIGSGLNVLTINGRIITARDERIDLFSLVEVMKQEKKVVEDLVDIGFKLKDEEGNQIDHSKLLTLLDFTPVDLSTKAFDYRTAEPVFLNNVESKGGPYRSIHLLLQPFPPDQIRPISRNIFNLIFFLDPFDSDDKLMNLVEQYLKSKVYIRIGVVPFFNERAHGMTIEEAVDSKPISPRISKIWSSKDTLIKTLKCLFQIGNQVSDIGPRAENRKYL
;
A
#
# COMPACT_ATOMS: atom_id res chain seq x y z
N MET A 1 5.72 -5.94 -10.88
CA MET A 1 5.02 -5.16 -11.91
C MET A 1 6.07 -4.51 -12.80
N TYR A 2 6.23 -4.96 -14.04
CA TYR A 2 7.03 -4.22 -15.02
C TYR A 2 6.10 -3.18 -15.65
N ALA A 3 6.25 -1.92 -15.26
CA ALA A 3 5.65 -0.81 -15.99
C ALA A 3 6.44 -0.65 -17.28
N ASP A 4 5.76 -0.74 -18.42
CA ASP A 4 6.37 -0.45 -19.71
C ASP A 4 6.27 1.07 -19.89
N PHE A 5 7.36 1.78 -19.64
CA PHE A 5 7.41 3.24 -19.75
C PHE A 5 7.50 3.66 -21.22
N SER A 6 6.43 3.45 -21.99
CA SER A 6 6.28 4.10 -23.28
C SER A 6 5.94 5.58 -23.03
N ASN A 7 6.94 6.37 -22.65
CA ASN A 7 6.80 7.82 -22.52
C ASN A 7 6.60 8.43 -23.91
N ILE A 8 5.36 8.58 -24.33
CA ILE A 8 5.03 9.32 -25.55
C ILE A 8 4.92 10.79 -25.15
N TRP A 9 5.97 11.56 -25.42
CA TRP A 9 5.93 13.02 -25.34
C TRP A 9 5.29 13.53 -26.63
N GLN A 10 4.07 14.04 -26.55
CA GLN A 10 3.43 14.75 -27.66
C GLN A 10 3.47 16.25 -27.41
N PHE A 11 4.03 16.98 -28.37
CA PHE A 11 4.02 18.43 -28.41
C PHE A 11 2.96 18.85 -29.43
N GLU A 12 1.91 19.50 -28.97
CA GLU A 12 0.86 20.02 -29.86
C GLU A 12 0.76 21.54 -29.69
N LYS A 13 0.75 22.26 -30.82
CA LYS A 13 0.57 23.70 -30.86
C LYS A 13 -0.94 23.97 -30.85
N LEU A 14 -1.43 24.68 -29.83
CA LEU A 14 -2.83 25.05 -29.71
C LEU A 14 -3.14 26.24 -30.66
N GLY A 15 -3.31 25.93 -31.94
CA GLY A 15 -3.74 26.91 -32.95
C GLY A 15 -2.65 27.84 -33.50
N GLU A 16 -2.94 28.51 -34.61
CA GLU A 16 -1.97 29.35 -35.34
C GLU A 16 -1.63 30.67 -34.62
N ASN A 17 -2.52 31.16 -33.73
CA ASN A 17 -2.43 32.48 -33.11
C ASN A 17 -2.11 32.49 -31.60
N GLU A 18 -1.98 31.34 -30.93
CA GLU A 18 -1.57 31.29 -29.52
C GLU A 18 -0.12 30.78 -29.40
N ASN A 19 0.72 31.52 -28.67
CA ASN A 19 2.07 31.09 -28.27
C ASN A 19 2.01 30.12 -27.07
N THR A 20 1.02 29.24 -27.02
CA THR A 20 0.81 28.27 -25.94
C THR A 20 1.22 26.88 -26.43
N PHE A 21 2.23 26.30 -25.77
CA PHE A 21 2.68 24.93 -26.03
C PHE A 21 2.09 24.01 -24.95
N LYS A 22 1.34 22.99 -25.36
CA LYS A 22 0.83 21.97 -24.44
C LYS A 22 1.80 20.79 -24.43
N MET A 23 2.20 20.36 -23.23
CA MET A 23 2.91 19.11 -23.02
C MET A 23 1.96 18.09 -22.39
N GLU A 24 1.78 16.96 -23.05
CA GLU A 24 0.97 15.85 -22.52
C GLU A 24 1.86 14.66 -22.16
N THR A 25 1.55 14.01 -21.04
CA THR A 25 2.27 12.84 -20.54
C THR A 25 1.28 11.79 -20.05
N ASN A 26 1.40 10.58 -20.58
CA ASN A 26 0.54 9.45 -20.24
C ASN A 26 1.41 8.27 -19.80
N ILE A 27 1.08 7.67 -18.65
CA ILE A 27 1.71 6.44 -18.18
C ILE A 27 0.73 5.28 -18.36
N ASN A 28 1.17 4.25 -19.08
CA ASN A 28 0.38 3.05 -19.32
C ASN A 28 1.03 1.83 -18.65
N SER A 29 0.20 0.87 -18.25
CA SER A 29 0.62 -0.43 -17.75
C SER A 29 1.06 -1.34 -18.89
N GLY A 30 2.04 -2.21 -18.65
CA GLY A 30 2.38 -3.29 -19.58
C GLY A 30 1.29 -4.38 -19.70
N ARG A 31 0.15 -4.22 -19.01
CA ARG A 31 -1.00 -5.13 -19.03
C ARG A 31 -2.23 -4.47 -19.63
N ASN A 32 -3.12 -5.32 -20.15
CA ASN A 32 -4.39 -4.92 -20.77
C ASN A 32 -5.43 -4.53 -19.72
N GLN A 33 -6.47 -3.85 -20.20
CA GLN A 33 -7.59 -3.43 -19.37
C GLN A 33 -8.33 -4.59 -18.69
N THR A 34 -8.51 -4.46 -17.38
CA THR A 34 -9.27 -5.38 -16.53
C THR A 34 -10.77 -5.18 -16.73
N ASP A 35 -11.52 -6.29 -16.71
CA ASP A 35 -12.99 -6.28 -16.74
C ASP A 35 -13.57 -5.54 -15.54
N ASN A 36 -14.57 -4.68 -15.80
CA ASN A 36 -15.12 -3.81 -14.75
C ASN A 36 -15.92 -4.62 -13.72
N ASN A 37 -16.62 -5.67 -14.13
CA ASN A 37 -17.40 -6.50 -13.21
C ASN A 37 -16.47 -7.28 -12.26
N GLN A 38 -15.34 -7.78 -12.78
CA GLN A 38 -14.32 -8.43 -11.94
C GLN A 38 -13.72 -7.44 -10.94
N PHE A 39 -13.51 -6.18 -11.35
CA PHE A 39 -13.08 -5.15 -10.41
C PHE A 39 -14.11 -4.92 -9.29
N PHE A 40 -15.40 -4.80 -9.63
CA PHE A 40 -16.45 -4.61 -8.62
C PHE A 40 -16.52 -5.78 -7.64
N SER A 41 -16.38 -7.02 -8.11
CA SER A 41 -16.36 -8.18 -7.20
C SER A 41 -15.18 -8.13 -6.23
N GLU A 42 -13.99 -7.71 -6.69
CA GLU A 42 -12.82 -7.57 -5.81
C GLU A 42 -12.95 -6.43 -4.81
N TYR A 43 -13.57 -5.32 -5.19
CA TYR A 43 -13.87 -4.24 -4.25
C TYR A 43 -14.84 -4.71 -3.16
N LEU A 44 -15.89 -5.44 -3.55
CA LEU A 44 -16.92 -5.90 -2.63
C LEU A 44 -16.40 -6.98 -1.67
N SER A 45 -15.55 -7.90 -2.15
CA SER A 45 -14.90 -8.90 -1.30
C SER A 45 -14.00 -8.27 -0.23
N ASP A 46 -13.28 -7.21 -0.59
CA ASP A 46 -12.41 -6.44 0.31
C ASP A 46 -13.20 -5.78 1.46
N GLN A 47 -14.47 -5.40 1.23
CA GLN A 47 -15.34 -4.92 2.29
C GLN A 47 -15.87 -6.09 3.13
N ASN A 48 -16.45 -7.10 2.48
CA ASN A 48 -17.00 -8.27 3.14
C ASN A 48 -17.16 -9.41 2.12
N GLU A 49 -16.61 -10.58 2.43
CA GLU A 49 -16.67 -11.77 1.57
C GLU A 49 -18.12 -12.18 1.22
N SER A 50 -19.11 -11.91 2.08
CA SER A 50 -20.52 -12.18 1.73
C SER A 50 -21.06 -11.29 0.61
N LEU A 51 -20.53 -10.06 0.45
CA LEU A 51 -20.93 -9.15 -0.62
C LEU A 51 -20.42 -9.63 -1.98
N PHE A 52 -19.26 -10.30 -2.03
CA PHE A 52 -18.78 -10.96 -3.23
C PHE A 52 -19.82 -11.95 -3.76
N TRP A 53 -20.29 -12.88 -2.92
CA TRP A 53 -21.26 -13.88 -3.32
C TRP A 53 -22.63 -13.28 -3.69
N LYS A 54 -23.09 -12.25 -2.97
CA LYS A 54 -24.31 -11.51 -3.32
C LYS A 54 -24.20 -10.80 -4.67
N PHE A 55 -23.03 -10.24 -4.97
CA PHE A 55 -22.75 -9.59 -6.25
C PHE A 55 -22.72 -10.59 -7.40
N MET A 56 -22.05 -11.73 -7.21
CA MET A 56 -22.04 -12.84 -8.16
C MET A 56 -23.48 -13.28 -8.49
N ASP A 57 -24.30 -13.58 -7.47
CA ASP A 57 -25.67 -14.01 -7.66
C ASP A 57 -26.52 -12.91 -8.36
N SER A 58 -26.31 -11.63 -8.02
CA SER A 58 -26.99 -10.49 -8.64
C SER A 58 -26.66 -10.35 -10.13
N ILE A 59 -25.39 -10.55 -10.52
CA ILE A 59 -24.98 -10.50 -11.93
C ILE A 59 -25.74 -11.53 -12.76
N TYR A 60 -25.93 -12.74 -12.23
CA TYR A 60 -26.64 -13.82 -12.93
C TYR A 60 -28.15 -13.63 -12.97
N LEU A 61 -28.73 -12.94 -11.99
CA LEU A 61 -30.16 -12.58 -11.98
C LEU A 61 -30.48 -11.46 -12.97
N ASP A 62 -29.62 -10.44 -13.04
CA ASP A 62 -29.85 -9.24 -13.86
C ASP A 62 -29.39 -9.39 -15.32
N ASN A 63 -28.53 -10.37 -15.66
CA ASN A 63 -28.04 -10.58 -17.03
C ASN A 63 -28.57 -11.85 -17.71
N LYS A 64 -29.02 -11.71 -18.97
CA LYS A 64 -29.30 -12.85 -19.87
C LYS A 64 -28.13 -13.27 -20.78
N GLU A 65 -27.08 -12.46 -20.94
CA GLU A 65 -25.78 -12.81 -21.55
C GLU A 65 -24.82 -11.60 -21.44
N VAL A 66 -23.60 -11.81 -20.94
CA VAL A 66 -22.63 -10.73 -20.59
C VAL A 66 -21.60 -10.43 -21.69
N ASN A 67 -21.42 -11.33 -22.67
CA ASN A 67 -20.31 -11.27 -23.63
C ASN A 67 -20.38 -10.17 -24.72
N THR A 68 -21.30 -9.21 -24.64
CA THR A 68 -21.49 -8.20 -25.72
C THR A 68 -21.73 -6.77 -25.23
N LYS A 69 -21.36 -6.44 -23.98
CA LYS A 69 -21.60 -5.11 -23.38
C LYS A 69 -20.34 -4.24 -23.40
N SER A 70 -20.48 -2.95 -23.71
CA SER A 70 -19.41 -1.94 -23.66
C SER A 70 -18.89 -1.78 -22.23
N ASP A 71 -17.65 -1.31 -22.05
CA ASP A 71 -17.06 -0.98 -20.75
C ASP A 71 -17.99 -0.07 -19.91
N LEU A 72 -18.66 0.88 -20.56
CA LEU A 72 -19.62 1.78 -19.92
C LEU A 72 -20.87 1.04 -19.43
N ASP A 73 -21.36 0.06 -20.20
CA ASP A 73 -22.51 -0.76 -19.81
C ASP A 73 -22.15 -1.67 -18.63
N GLN A 74 -20.94 -2.24 -18.63
CA GLN A 74 -20.41 -2.99 -17.49
C GLN A 74 -20.30 -2.10 -16.24
N TYR A 75 -19.78 -0.88 -16.40
CA TYR A 75 -19.68 0.09 -15.30
C TYR A 75 -21.05 0.45 -14.74
N ASN A 76 -22.02 0.80 -15.60
CA ASN A 76 -23.36 1.19 -15.16
C ASN A 76 -24.10 0.04 -14.47
N LEU A 77 -23.94 -1.18 -14.99
CA LEU A 77 -24.49 -2.37 -14.34
C LEU A 77 -23.85 -2.59 -12.96
N GLY A 78 -22.51 -2.57 -12.88
CA GLY A 78 -21.79 -2.77 -11.64
C GLY A 78 -22.14 -1.73 -10.58
N ILE A 79 -22.26 -0.45 -10.95
CA ILE A 79 -22.71 0.62 -10.07
C ILE A 79 -24.17 0.42 -9.61
N SER A 80 -25.06 0.01 -10.50
CA SER A 80 -26.46 -0.28 -10.15
C SER A 80 -26.53 -1.39 -9.11
N ILE A 81 -25.84 -2.52 -9.33
CA ILE A 81 -25.80 -3.64 -8.38
C ILE A 81 -25.15 -3.20 -7.06
N ALA A 82 -23.99 -2.53 -7.12
CA ALA A 82 -23.25 -2.07 -5.95
C ALA A 82 -24.08 -1.10 -5.10
N SER A 83 -24.87 -0.20 -5.71
CA SER A 83 -25.72 0.74 -4.99
C SER A 83 -26.83 0.07 -4.15
N ARG A 84 -27.20 -1.18 -4.47
CA ARG A 84 -28.15 -1.97 -3.67
C ARG A 84 -27.47 -2.69 -2.50
N LEU A 85 -26.14 -2.87 -2.58
CA LEU A 85 -25.33 -3.62 -1.63
C LEU A 85 -24.57 -2.72 -0.65
N LEU A 86 -24.26 -1.49 -1.07
CA LEU A 86 -23.36 -0.57 -0.38
C LEU A 86 -24.07 0.73 0.06
N ASN A 87 -23.54 1.38 1.09
CA ASN A 87 -23.99 2.69 1.57
C ASN A 87 -23.44 3.86 0.72
N SER A 88 -23.97 5.08 0.91
CA SER A 88 -23.59 6.24 0.09
C SER A 88 -22.10 6.62 0.21
N SER A 89 -21.51 6.48 1.39
CA SER A 89 -20.08 6.73 1.62
C SER A 89 -19.20 5.66 0.94
N GLU A 90 -19.61 4.39 0.97
CA GLU A 90 -18.95 3.29 0.23
C GLU A 90 -19.00 3.54 -1.27
N MET A 91 -20.09 4.07 -1.81
CA MET A 91 -20.20 4.34 -3.24
C MET A 91 -19.19 5.39 -3.71
N ASN A 92 -18.86 6.38 -2.88
CA ASN A 92 -17.81 7.36 -3.22
C ASN A 92 -16.41 6.73 -3.20
N LEU A 93 -16.11 5.90 -2.19
CA LEU A 93 -14.85 5.15 -2.12
C LEU A 93 -14.73 4.13 -3.27
N LEU A 94 -15.83 3.52 -3.69
CA LEU A 94 -15.87 2.62 -4.84
C LEU A 94 -15.52 3.35 -6.13
N ARG A 95 -16.16 4.50 -6.39
CA ARG A 95 -15.86 5.32 -7.58
C ARG A 95 -14.40 5.76 -7.61
N PHE A 96 -13.88 6.17 -6.45
CA PHE A 96 -12.48 6.55 -6.31
C PHE A 96 -11.52 5.37 -6.50
N SER A 97 -11.85 4.20 -5.94
CA SER A 97 -11.07 2.97 -6.14
C SER A 97 -11.07 2.55 -7.61
N MET A 98 -12.19 2.74 -8.30
CA MET A 98 -12.34 2.45 -9.72
C MET A 98 -11.51 3.39 -10.60
N SER A 99 -11.53 4.70 -10.32
CA SER A 99 -10.71 5.68 -11.07
C SER A 99 -9.21 5.48 -10.85
N THR A 100 -8.83 4.93 -9.68
CA THR A 100 -7.44 4.60 -9.33
C THR A 100 -7.03 3.19 -9.72
N ARG A 101 -7.98 2.33 -10.13
CA ARG A 101 -7.77 0.93 -10.52
C ARG A 101 -7.01 0.10 -9.47
N ILE A 102 -7.24 0.39 -8.19
CA ILE A 102 -6.50 -0.24 -7.07
C ILE A 102 -6.60 -1.77 -7.01
N PHE A 103 -7.72 -2.36 -7.46
CA PHE A 103 -7.94 -3.82 -7.49
C PHE A 103 -7.55 -4.51 -8.80
N SER A 104 -7.20 -3.76 -9.86
CA SER A 104 -6.75 -4.36 -11.13
C SER A 104 -5.56 -5.33 -10.98
N PRO A 105 -4.58 -5.11 -10.08
CA PRO A 105 -3.49 -6.07 -9.87
C PRO A 105 -3.97 -7.44 -9.38
N ARG A 106 -5.00 -7.47 -8.51
CA ARG A 106 -5.57 -8.71 -7.98
C ARG A 106 -6.28 -9.49 -9.08
N VAL A 107 -7.10 -8.82 -9.88
CA VAL A 107 -7.76 -9.39 -11.07
C VAL A 107 -6.73 -9.98 -12.05
N GLU A 108 -5.61 -9.29 -12.27
CA GLU A 108 -4.52 -9.79 -13.13
C GLU A 108 -3.87 -11.06 -12.56
N VAL A 109 -3.76 -11.22 -11.24
CA VAL A 109 -3.28 -12.46 -10.62
C VAL A 109 -4.21 -13.63 -10.94
N HIS A 110 -5.52 -13.45 -10.82
CA HIS A 110 -6.50 -14.48 -11.22
C HIS A 110 -6.29 -14.90 -12.67
N ARG A 111 -6.09 -13.93 -13.58
CA ARG A 111 -5.83 -14.17 -15.00
C ARG A 111 -4.54 -14.96 -15.25
N GLN A 112 -3.45 -14.64 -14.55
CA GLN A 112 -2.19 -15.38 -14.69
C GLN A 112 -2.34 -16.83 -14.22
N LEU A 113 -3.01 -17.04 -13.09
CA LEU A 113 -3.31 -18.37 -12.58
C LEU A 113 -4.22 -19.14 -13.56
N SER A 114 -5.25 -18.49 -14.10
CA SER A 114 -6.15 -19.13 -15.07
C SER A 114 -5.41 -19.59 -16.32
N LEU A 115 -4.43 -18.83 -16.81
CA LEU A 115 -3.59 -19.20 -17.95
C LEU A 115 -2.66 -20.38 -17.62
N GLN A 116 -2.09 -20.42 -16.42
CA GLN A 116 -1.21 -21.49 -15.96
C GLN A 116 -1.95 -22.83 -15.84
N PHE A 117 -3.18 -22.81 -15.32
CA PHE A 117 -3.92 -24.03 -15.01
C PHE A 117 -4.89 -24.49 -16.10
N LYS A 118 -5.09 -23.69 -17.16
CA LYS A 118 -6.03 -23.97 -18.25
C LYS A 118 -5.85 -25.37 -18.86
N PRO A 119 -6.90 -26.20 -18.93
CA PRO A 119 -6.86 -27.46 -19.67
C PRO A 119 -6.93 -27.23 -21.18
N GLU A 120 -6.13 -27.96 -21.96
CA GLU A 120 -6.12 -27.85 -23.43
C GLU A 120 -7.48 -28.16 -24.08
N LYS A 121 -8.26 -29.06 -23.46
CA LYS A 121 -9.53 -29.57 -24.00
C LYS A 121 -10.76 -28.73 -23.61
N CYS A 122 -10.60 -27.70 -22.77
CA CYS A 122 -11.73 -26.92 -22.29
C CYS A 122 -12.03 -25.68 -23.13
N SER A 123 -13.32 -25.35 -23.22
CA SER A 123 -13.80 -24.07 -23.74
C SER A 123 -13.12 -22.91 -23.01
N MET A 124 -13.00 -21.78 -23.70
CA MET A 124 -12.42 -20.53 -23.19
C MET A 124 -13.35 -19.79 -22.21
N THR A 125 -14.24 -20.47 -21.48
CA THR A 125 -15.27 -19.80 -20.65
C THR A 125 -15.20 -20.18 -19.18
N ALA A 126 -15.06 -21.46 -18.83
CA ALA A 126 -14.86 -21.90 -17.44
C ALA A 126 -14.28 -23.33 -17.34
N PHE A 127 -13.59 -23.64 -16.25
CA PHE A 127 -13.07 -24.98 -15.91
C PHE A 127 -12.83 -25.12 -14.40
N PHE A 128 -12.56 -26.35 -13.94
CA PHE A 128 -12.16 -26.62 -12.56
C PHE A 128 -10.79 -27.31 -12.48
N VAL A 129 -10.14 -27.15 -11.33
CA VAL A 129 -8.93 -27.86 -10.92
C VAL A 129 -9.14 -28.44 -9.53
N PHE A 130 -8.81 -29.72 -9.36
CA PHE A 130 -8.90 -30.43 -8.08
C PHE A 130 -7.74 -31.42 -7.96
N GLY A 131 -6.73 -31.08 -7.17
CA GLY A 131 -5.49 -31.85 -7.14
C GLY A 131 -4.85 -31.91 -8.53
N ASN A 132 -4.73 -33.13 -9.07
CA ASN A 132 -4.23 -33.37 -10.44
C ASN A 132 -5.34 -33.44 -11.50
N GLN A 133 -6.61 -33.41 -11.08
CA GLN A 133 -7.74 -33.46 -11.99
C GLN A 133 -8.04 -32.06 -12.51
N LYS A 134 -8.29 -31.97 -13.82
CA LYS A 134 -8.74 -30.75 -14.48
C LYS A 134 -9.82 -31.08 -15.49
N GLY A 135 -10.89 -30.32 -15.52
CA GLY A 135 -12.01 -30.57 -16.41
C GLY A 135 -12.90 -29.36 -16.60
N CYS A 136 -13.84 -29.46 -17.53
CA CYS A 136 -14.74 -28.36 -17.87
C CYS A 136 -16.13 -28.54 -17.24
N ASP A 137 -16.44 -29.75 -16.76
CA ASP A 137 -17.71 -30.11 -16.14
C ASP A 137 -17.44 -30.95 -14.89
N LEU A 138 -18.08 -30.58 -13.78
CA LEU A 138 -17.95 -31.25 -12.49
C LEU A 138 -18.41 -32.71 -12.54
N SER A 139 -19.15 -33.13 -13.58
CA SER A 139 -19.45 -34.55 -13.81
C SER A 139 -18.20 -35.43 -13.97
N GLN A 140 -17.05 -34.83 -14.33
CA GLN A 140 -15.77 -35.51 -14.51
C GLN A 140 -14.95 -35.59 -13.22
N LEU A 141 -15.39 -34.93 -12.14
CA LEU A 141 -14.67 -34.84 -10.88
C LEU A 141 -14.86 -36.12 -10.07
N ASP A 142 -13.76 -36.76 -9.70
CA ASP A 142 -13.75 -37.80 -8.68
C ASP A 142 -13.23 -37.24 -7.36
N VAL A 143 -14.13 -37.06 -6.39
CA VAL A 143 -13.82 -36.47 -5.08
C VAL A 143 -12.87 -37.36 -4.26
N ASN A 144 -12.89 -38.68 -4.50
CA ASN A 144 -12.11 -39.65 -3.71
C ASN A 144 -10.62 -39.70 -4.08
N SER A 145 -10.25 -39.18 -5.26
CA SER A 145 -8.86 -39.17 -5.74
C SER A 145 -8.11 -37.86 -5.43
N TYR A 146 -8.49 -37.19 -4.34
CA TYR A 146 -7.80 -35.99 -3.87
C TYR A 146 -6.38 -36.32 -3.40
N ASP A 147 -5.38 -35.83 -4.14
CA ASP A 147 -3.98 -35.86 -3.74
C ASP A 147 -3.56 -34.47 -3.26
N GLY A 148 -3.63 -34.25 -1.95
CA GLY A 148 -3.23 -32.99 -1.31
C GLY A 148 -1.72 -32.73 -1.27
N ASN A 149 -0.90 -33.76 -1.51
CA ASN A 149 0.56 -33.62 -1.55
C ASN A 149 1.09 -33.36 -2.98
N GLY A 150 0.31 -33.72 -4.00
CA GLY A 150 0.64 -33.51 -5.42
C GLY A 150 0.07 -32.24 -6.05
N SER A 151 -0.82 -31.50 -5.35
CA SER A 151 -1.48 -30.33 -5.92
C SER A 151 -0.52 -29.14 -6.05
N SER A 152 -0.20 -28.75 -7.29
CA SER A 152 0.61 -27.55 -7.59
C SER A 152 -0.11 -26.23 -7.31
N GLU A 153 -1.39 -26.27 -6.96
CA GLU A 153 -2.24 -25.10 -6.75
C GLU A 153 -2.58 -24.92 -5.26
N GLY A 154 -2.05 -23.84 -4.67
CA GLY A 154 -2.34 -23.45 -3.30
C GLY A 154 -3.51 -22.49 -3.18
N VAL A 155 -4.12 -22.45 -1.99
CA VAL A 155 -5.11 -21.42 -1.62
C VAL A 155 -4.38 -20.15 -1.20
N PHE A 156 -4.77 -19.01 -1.79
CA PHE A 156 -4.21 -17.69 -1.48
C PHE A 156 -5.19 -16.86 -0.65
N GLN A 157 -4.68 -15.82 0.00
CA GLN A 157 -5.48 -14.92 0.84
C GLN A 157 -6.59 -14.19 0.07
N PHE A 158 -6.41 -13.97 -1.22
CA PHE A 158 -7.39 -13.29 -2.08
C PHE A 158 -8.44 -14.24 -2.68
N ASP A 159 -8.36 -15.56 -2.41
CA ASP A 159 -9.32 -16.50 -2.98
C ASP A 159 -10.70 -16.37 -2.32
N HIS A 160 -11.73 -16.37 -3.14
CA HIS A 160 -13.12 -16.37 -2.68
C HIS A 160 -13.60 -17.78 -2.41
N ILE A 161 -13.64 -18.15 -1.12
CA ILE A 161 -13.89 -19.52 -0.66
C ILE A 161 -15.35 -19.71 -0.24
N TYR A 162 -15.92 -20.85 -0.62
CA TYR A 162 -17.25 -21.28 -0.21
C TYR A 162 -17.24 -22.70 0.40
N PRO A 163 -17.93 -22.93 1.54
CA PRO A 163 -18.63 -21.95 2.37
C PRO A 163 -17.64 -20.96 3.03
N ILE A 164 -18.16 -19.81 3.48
CA ILE A 164 -17.36 -18.81 4.18
C ILE A 164 -16.87 -19.41 5.50
N ASN A 165 -15.55 -19.31 5.77
CA ASN A 165 -14.88 -19.93 6.93
C ASN A 165 -15.04 -21.46 7.00
N PRO A 166 -14.57 -22.21 5.99
CA PRO A 166 -14.72 -23.66 5.99
C PRO A 166 -13.70 -24.33 6.92
N GLU A 167 -14.13 -25.37 7.63
CA GLU A 167 -13.24 -26.31 8.33
C GLU A 167 -12.62 -27.35 7.35
N ALA A 168 -13.16 -27.44 6.13
CA ALA A 168 -12.73 -28.33 5.07
C ALA A 168 -11.36 -27.96 4.49
N ASN A 169 -10.57 -28.99 4.14
CA ASN A 169 -9.24 -28.83 3.57
C ASN A 169 -9.16 -29.12 2.07
N CYS A 170 -10.05 -29.97 1.53
CA CYS A 170 -10.03 -30.31 0.10
C CYS A 170 -10.65 -29.18 -0.72
N THR A 171 -9.88 -28.55 -1.61
CA THR A 171 -10.31 -27.36 -2.34
C THR A 171 -10.44 -27.63 -3.84
N ILE A 172 -11.63 -27.34 -4.39
CA ILE A 172 -11.85 -27.24 -5.84
C ILE A 172 -11.61 -25.80 -6.27
N PHE A 173 -10.69 -25.57 -7.19
CA PHE A 173 -10.51 -24.25 -7.81
C PHE A 173 -11.36 -24.15 -9.06
N ILE A 174 -12.24 -23.15 -9.12
CA ILE A 174 -13.13 -22.90 -10.24
C ILE A 174 -12.66 -21.63 -10.94
N TYR A 175 -12.34 -21.76 -12.22
CA TYR A 175 -11.92 -20.67 -13.07
C TYR A 175 -13.03 -20.34 -14.06
N GLY A 176 -13.31 -19.06 -14.29
CA GLY A 176 -14.18 -18.69 -15.40
C GLY A 176 -14.39 -17.20 -15.60
N ILE A 177 -15.05 -16.87 -16.71
CA ILE A 177 -15.43 -15.50 -17.05
C ILE A 177 -16.68 -15.14 -16.24
N LEU A 178 -16.60 -14.06 -15.48
CA LEU A 178 -17.72 -13.53 -14.70
C LEU A 178 -18.92 -13.22 -15.61
N GLY A 179 -20.11 -13.71 -15.24
CA GLY A 179 -21.33 -13.53 -16.03
C GLY A 179 -21.55 -14.58 -17.14
N SER A 180 -20.61 -15.51 -17.36
CA SER A 180 -20.82 -16.66 -18.26
C SER A 180 -21.75 -17.71 -17.65
N ARG A 181 -22.51 -18.41 -18.49
CA ARG A 181 -23.42 -19.49 -18.04
C ARG A 181 -22.62 -20.69 -17.53
N GLU A 182 -21.47 -20.95 -18.13
CA GLU A 182 -20.58 -22.06 -17.77
C GLU A 182 -20.02 -21.89 -16.36
N LEU A 183 -19.57 -20.68 -16.00
CA LEU A 183 -19.15 -20.40 -14.62
C LEU A 183 -20.32 -20.54 -13.64
N SER A 184 -21.51 -20.05 -13.99
CA SER A 184 -22.71 -20.19 -13.15
C SER A 184 -23.07 -21.65 -12.89
N ASN A 185 -22.98 -22.49 -13.92
CA ASN A 185 -23.25 -23.93 -13.82
C ASN A 185 -22.22 -24.64 -12.93
N LEU A 186 -20.93 -24.33 -13.09
CA LEU A 186 -19.87 -24.88 -12.23
C LEU A 186 -20.04 -24.45 -10.77
N ILE A 187 -20.29 -23.18 -10.50
CA ILE A 187 -20.52 -22.69 -9.13
C ILE A 187 -21.76 -23.38 -8.52
N THR A 188 -22.85 -23.49 -9.27
CA THR A 188 -24.08 -24.14 -8.79
C THR A 188 -23.86 -25.63 -8.52
N GLY A 189 -23.11 -26.33 -9.38
CA GLY A 189 -22.73 -27.72 -9.17
C GLY A 189 -21.83 -27.90 -7.95
N ALA A 190 -20.84 -27.02 -7.77
CA ALA A 190 -19.93 -27.07 -6.64
C ALA A 190 -20.63 -26.77 -5.31
N LYS A 191 -21.56 -25.80 -5.28
CA LYS A 191 -22.43 -25.55 -4.11
C LYS A 191 -23.21 -26.80 -3.70
N LYS A 192 -23.69 -27.60 -4.67
CA LYS A 192 -24.39 -28.88 -4.37
C LYS A 192 -23.45 -29.94 -3.83
N LEU A 193 -22.24 -30.07 -4.40
CA LEU A 193 -21.24 -31.04 -3.95
C LEU A 193 -20.76 -30.74 -2.53
N VAL A 194 -20.47 -29.48 -2.23
CA VAL A 194 -20.05 -29.06 -0.88
C VAL A 194 -21.18 -29.19 0.15
N ALA A 195 -22.44 -29.15 -0.28
CA ALA A 195 -23.57 -29.44 0.61
C ALA A 195 -23.70 -30.94 0.95
N THR A 196 -23.12 -31.84 0.15
CA THR A 196 -23.16 -33.29 0.37
C THR A 196 -21.86 -33.84 0.98
N GLU A 197 -20.72 -33.21 0.70
CA GLU A 197 -19.39 -33.65 1.11
C GLU A 197 -18.81 -32.73 2.19
N GLU A 198 -18.65 -33.22 3.43
CA GLU A 198 -18.30 -32.38 4.60
C GLU A 198 -16.87 -31.80 4.55
N ASN A 199 -15.91 -32.49 3.91
CA ASN A 199 -14.51 -32.05 3.83
C ASN A 199 -14.16 -31.34 2.52
N LEU A 200 -15.16 -30.83 1.80
CA LEU A 200 -14.99 -30.17 0.51
C LEU A 200 -15.27 -28.67 0.61
N ARG A 201 -14.45 -27.86 -0.04
CA ARG A 201 -14.70 -26.44 -0.28
C ARG A 201 -14.33 -26.09 -1.72
N PHE A 202 -14.79 -24.95 -2.21
CA PHE A 202 -14.32 -24.44 -3.50
C PHE A 202 -13.91 -22.98 -3.43
N ALA A 203 -12.96 -22.61 -4.28
CA ALA A 203 -12.48 -21.25 -4.46
C ALA A 203 -12.77 -20.79 -5.88
N VAL A 204 -13.23 -19.54 -6.06
CA VAL A 204 -13.48 -18.96 -7.39
C VAL A 204 -12.35 -18.02 -7.78
N ARG A 205 -11.86 -18.17 -9.01
CA ARG A 205 -10.87 -17.30 -9.63
C ARG A 205 -11.37 -16.86 -11.01
N PHE A 206 -11.13 -15.61 -11.35
CA PHE A 206 -11.55 -15.09 -12.65
C PHE A 206 -10.58 -15.46 -13.78
N SER A 207 -11.14 -15.57 -14.98
CA SER A 207 -10.37 -15.76 -16.19
C SER A 207 -10.78 -14.76 -17.26
N ASP A 208 -9.88 -14.52 -18.21
CA ASP A 208 -10.13 -13.66 -19.35
C ASP A 208 -9.54 -14.32 -20.61
N PHE A 209 -10.34 -15.20 -21.21
CA PHE A 209 -9.89 -16.08 -22.29
C PHE A 209 -10.41 -15.68 -23.67
N SER A 210 -10.97 -14.48 -23.86
CA SER A 210 -11.35 -14.03 -25.21
C SER A 210 -10.10 -13.70 -26.03
N ALA A 211 -9.51 -14.70 -26.70
CA ALA A 211 -8.33 -14.53 -27.55
C ALA A 211 -8.50 -13.49 -28.68
N THR A 212 -9.74 -13.19 -29.06
CA THR A 212 -10.08 -12.16 -30.05
C THR A 212 -10.15 -10.74 -29.47
N GLU A 213 -10.29 -10.58 -28.16
CA GLU A 213 -10.37 -9.26 -27.49
C GLU A 213 -9.09 -8.88 -26.74
N VAL A 214 -8.28 -9.86 -26.32
CA VAL A 214 -7.02 -9.57 -25.61
C VAL A 214 -6.04 -8.80 -26.50
N SER A 215 -6.11 -8.93 -27.84
CA SER A 215 -5.31 -8.11 -28.77
C SER A 215 -5.92 -6.74 -29.10
N SER A 216 -7.18 -6.47 -28.74
CA SER A 216 -7.88 -5.20 -29.02
C SER A 216 -8.05 -4.29 -27.80
N ARG A 217 -7.82 -4.80 -26.58
CA ARG A 217 -7.87 -3.97 -25.38
C ARG A 217 -6.64 -3.07 -25.27
N SER A 218 -6.89 -1.78 -25.07
CA SER A 218 -5.84 -0.81 -24.77
C SER A 218 -5.12 -1.15 -23.47
N HIS A 219 -3.86 -0.74 -23.40
CA HIS A 219 -3.12 -0.75 -22.15
C HIS A 219 -3.85 0.10 -21.10
N VAL A 220 -3.79 -0.34 -19.83
CA VAL A 220 -4.38 0.42 -18.73
C VAL A 220 -3.61 1.72 -18.53
N SER A 221 -4.26 2.86 -18.71
CA SER A 221 -3.70 4.13 -18.24
C SER A 221 -3.71 4.16 -16.72
N LEU A 222 -2.54 4.43 -16.15
CA LEU A 222 -2.34 4.47 -14.70
C LEU A 222 -2.69 5.85 -14.16
N SER A 223 -3.01 5.92 -12.87
CA SER A 223 -3.25 7.16 -12.14
C SER A 223 -2.53 7.12 -10.79
N GLY A 224 -2.51 8.25 -10.08
CA GLY A 224 -1.80 8.38 -8.80
C GLY A 224 -0.31 8.68 -8.91
N TYR A 225 0.15 9.15 -10.07
CA TYR A 225 1.50 9.70 -10.25
C TYR A 225 1.46 11.22 -10.39
N GLY A 226 2.57 11.87 -10.01
CA GLY A 226 2.82 13.28 -10.26
C GLY A 226 3.82 13.45 -11.40
N VAL A 227 3.63 14.49 -12.22
CA VAL A 227 4.55 14.88 -13.28
C VAL A 227 5.23 16.17 -12.86
N GLU A 228 6.56 16.18 -12.93
CA GLU A 228 7.37 17.33 -12.54
C GLU A 228 8.12 17.87 -13.75
N LEU A 229 8.00 19.16 -14.00
CA LEU A 229 8.84 19.89 -14.95
C LEU A 229 9.96 20.60 -14.18
N ALA A 230 10.99 19.84 -13.82
CA ALA A 230 12.12 20.36 -13.07
C ALA A 230 12.96 21.33 -13.92
N ILE A 231 13.08 22.57 -13.45
CA ILE A 231 13.88 23.60 -14.11
C ILE A 231 15.36 23.31 -13.85
N LYS A 232 16.08 22.82 -14.87
CA LYS A 232 17.53 22.51 -14.73
C LYS A 232 18.40 23.76 -14.62
N ASN A 233 18.12 24.78 -15.43
CA ASN A 233 18.88 26.01 -15.47
C ASN A 233 17.92 27.21 -15.51
N THR A 234 18.03 28.09 -14.52
CA THR A 234 17.31 29.38 -14.46
C THR A 234 18.17 30.56 -14.97
N GLU A 235 19.46 30.33 -15.24
CA GLU A 235 20.43 31.40 -15.50
C GLU A 235 20.66 31.73 -16.98
N TYR A 236 20.18 30.90 -17.91
CA TYR A 236 20.50 31.04 -19.34
C TYR A 236 19.36 31.67 -20.14
N LYS A 237 19.14 32.97 -19.97
CA LYS A 237 18.58 33.84 -21.03
C LYS A 237 19.19 35.23 -20.93
N ALA A 238 20.46 35.34 -21.31
CA ALA A 238 20.95 36.63 -21.82
C ALA A 238 20.44 36.75 -23.26
N VAL A 239 19.24 37.31 -23.43
CA VAL A 239 18.78 37.75 -24.75
C VAL A 239 19.62 38.98 -25.10
N ASP A 240 20.40 38.88 -26.17
CA ASP A 240 21.12 40.02 -26.76
C ASP A 240 20.08 41.12 -27.09
N THR A 241 20.06 42.20 -26.31
CA THR A 241 19.12 43.33 -26.46
C THR A 241 19.54 44.27 -27.61
N SER A 242 19.98 43.70 -28.74
CA SER A 242 20.46 44.45 -29.92
C SER A 242 19.52 44.41 -31.12
N LYS A 243 18.29 43.88 -30.97
CA LYS A 243 17.22 44.02 -31.98
C LYS A 243 16.10 44.90 -31.43
N VAL A 244 16.30 46.21 -31.57
CA VAL A 244 15.24 47.22 -31.44
C VAL A 244 14.55 47.31 -32.80
N GLU A 245 13.56 46.47 -33.07
CA GLU A 245 12.62 46.73 -34.18
C GLU A 245 11.29 46.03 -33.85
N ASP A 246 10.25 46.85 -33.77
CA ASP A 246 8.82 46.57 -33.55
C ASP A 246 8.33 46.26 -32.12
N LEU A 247 8.14 47.35 -31.35
CA LEU A 247 7.25 47.37 -30.18
C LEU A 247 5.81 46.98 -30.59
N PRO A 248 5.17 45.99 -29.94
CA PRO A 248 3.77 45.65 -30.16
C PRO A 248 2.85 46.85 -29.92
N ASP A 249 1.81 47.01 -30.76
CA ASP A 249 0.83 48.10 -30.64
C ASP A 249 -0.03 48.01 -29.37
N ASP A 250 -0.14 46.80 -28.80
CA ASP A 250 -0.93 46.52 -27.62
C ASP A 250 -0.24 45.42 -26.77
N LEU A 251 0.16 45.78 -25.54
CA LEU A 251 0.75 44.88 -24.56
C LEU A 251 -0.19 44.83 -23.35
N HIS A 252 -0.89 43.71 -23.15
CA HIS A 252 -1.89 43.52 -22.10
C HIS A 252 -3.02 44.59 -22.04
N GLY A 253 -3.45 45.11 -23.19
CA GLY A 253 -4.50 46.15 -23.26
C GLY A 253 -3.99 47.58 -23.07
N LEU A 254 -2.67 47.77 -23.05
CA LEU A 254 -2.00 49.08 -22.98
C LEU A 254 -1.29 49.39 -24.29
N ASN A 255 -1.68 50.51 -24.92
CA ASN A 255 -1.00 51.04 -26.10
C ASN A 255 0.16 51.96 -25.70
N PHE A 256 1.38 51.41 -25.70
CA PHE A 256 2.58 52.13 -25.28
C PHE A 256 3.01 53.25 -26.23
N LYS A 257 2.58 53.22 -27.50
CA LYS A 257 2.83 54.32 -28.45
C LYS A 257 2.07 55.59 -28.00
N ILE A 258 0.81 55.44 -27.58
CA ILE A 258 0.00 56.55 -27.06
C ILE A 258 0.53 57.04 -25.70
N LEU A 259 0.94 56.12 -24.82
CA LEU A 259 1.45 56.47 -23.49
C LEU A 259 2.79 57.23 -23.57
N LYS A 260 3.71 56.83 -24.46
CA LYS A 260 4.97 57.56 -24.70
C LYS A 260 4.74 58.97 -25.28
N GLN A 261 3.70 59.16 -26.09
CA GLN A 261 3.33 60.48 -26.62
C GLN A 261 2.73 61.40 -25.55
N LYS A 262 1.91 60.87 -24.63
CA LYS A 262 1.25 61.66 -23.57
C LYS A 262 2.14 61.99 -22.38
N HIS A 263 3.12 61.14 -22.07
CA HIS A 263 4.02 61.31 -20.92
C HIS A 263 5.51 61.32 -21.33
N PRO A 264 5.96 62.35 -22.07
CA PRO A 264 7.34 62.43 -22.57
C PRO A 264 8.40 62.50 -21.47
N ASN A 265 8.03 62.95 -20.26
CA ASN A 265 8.95 63.03 -19.12
C ASN A 265 9.16 61.69 -18.38
N HIS A 266 8.36 60.65 -18.69
CA HIS A 266 8.39 59.35 -17.98
C HIS A 266 8.77 58.18 -18.92
N GLN A 267 9.57 58.45 -19.94
CA GLN A 267 9.94 57.43 -20.94
C GLN A 267 10.72 56.26 -20.33
N LYS A 268 11.62 56.52 -19.38
CA LYS A 268 12.42 55.47 -18.72
C LYS A 268 11.56 54.53 -17.87
N GLU A 269 10.56 55.07 -17.20
CA GLU A 269 9.60 54.31 -16.40
C GLU A 269 8.67 53.49 -17.30
N LEU A 270 8.27 54.02 -18.47
CA LEU A 270 7.51 53.29 -19.47
C LEU A 270 8.32 52.15 -20.09
N ASP A 271 9.59 52.37 -20.42
CA ASP A 271 10.47 51.32 -20.95
C ASP A 271 10.68 50.21 -19.92
N SER A 272 10.89 50.57 -18.65
CA SER A 272 10.92 49.62 -17.54
C SER A 272 9.58 48.85 -17.38
N LEU A 273 8.45 49.51 -17.61
CA LEU A 273 7.13 48.86 -17.55
C LEU A 273 6.93 47.86 -18.69
N ILE A 274 7.34 48.20 -19.91
CA ILE A 274 7.33 47.31 -21.08
C ILE A 274 8.19 46.07 -20.80
N ASP A 275 9.44 46.28 -20.37
CA ASP A 275 10.36 45.19 -19.98
C ASP A 275 9.78 44.28 -18.89
N ASN A 276 8.99 44.83 -17.96
CA ASN A 276 8.35 44.05 -16.92
C ASN A 276 7.13 43.29 -17.41
N LEU A 277 6.34 43.87 -18.31
CA LEU A 277 5.15 43.25 -18.90
C LEU A 277 5.51 42.13 -19.87
N GLU A 278 6.56 42.30 -20.68
CA GLU A 278 7.07 41.25 -21.56
C GLU A 278 7.59 40.03 -20.79
N LYS A 279 8.04 40.23 -19.54
CA LYS A 279 8.53 39.17 -18.65
C LYS A 279 7.43 38.57 -17.76
N VAL A 280 6.16 38.99 -17.91
CA VAL A 280 5.04 38.40 -17.17
C VAL A 280 4.78 36.99 -17.68
N GLY A 281 4.91 35.99 -16.80
CA GLY A 281 4.78 34.58 -17.16
C GLY A 281 6.11 33.90 -17.50
N GLU A 282 7.21 34.65 -17.62
CA GLU A 282 8.55 34.07 -17.77
C GLU A 282 9.15 33.72 -16.39
N ILE A 283 9.79 32.55 -16.30
CA ILE A 283 10.45 32.10 -15.08
C ILE A 283 11.78 32.85 -14.94
N VAL A 284 11.86 33.78 -13.99
CA VAL A 284 13.04 34.61 -13.74
C VAL A 284 13.77 34.18 -12.45
N PRO A 285 15.11 34.09 -12.45
CA PRO A 285 15.87 33.76 -11.24
C PRO A 285 15.68 34.83 -10.14
N LEU A 286 15.43 34.37 -8.92
CA LEU A 286 15.26 35.23 -7.74
C LEU A 286 16.56 35.39 -6.96
N LYS A 287 16.78 36.58 -6.38
CA LYS A 287 17.90 36.82 -5.47
C LYS A 287 17.65 36.16 -4.12
N LYS A 288 18.72 35.81 -3.38
CA LYS A 288 18.63 35.13 -2.07
C LYS A 288 17.67 35.79 -1.07
N TRP A 289 17.67 37.12 -0.98
CA TRP A 289 16.78 37.85 -0.07
C TRP A 289 15.30 37.81 -0.49
N GLN A 290 15.02 37.62 -1.78
CA GLN A 290 13.64 37.49 -2.29
C GLN A 290 13.02 36.13 -1.92
N LEU A 291 13.85 35.12 -1.61
CA LEU A 291 13.40 33.78 -1.25
C LEU A 291 12.98 33.66 0.22
N ASN A 292 13.63 34.40 1.12
CA ASN A 292 13.44 34.25 2.57
C ASN A 292 11.97 34.39 3.00
N ASP A 293 11.25 35.36 2.41
CA ASP A 293 9.87 35.69 2.79
C ASP A 293 8.84 35.18 1.78
N LEU A 294 9.26 34.43 0.76
CA LEU A 294 8.43 34.09 -0.38
C LEU A 294 7.20 33.27 0.05
N GLY A 295 7.38 32.28 0.93
CA GLY A 295 6.28 31.47 1.45
C GLY A 295 5.21 32.30 2.16
N TYR A 296 5.63 33.23 3.03
CA TYR A 296 4.70 34.11 3.75
C TYR A 296 3.92 35.04 2.80
N LYS A 297 4.61 35.60 1.80
CA LYS A 297 3.97 36.45 0.77
C LYS A 297 2.99 35.66 -0.10
N THR A 298 3.26 34.38 -0.33
CA THR A 298 2.30 33.47 -1.01
C THR A 298 1.06 33.26 -0.16
N CYS A 299 1.21 32.95 1.14
CA CYS A 299 0.08 32.78 2.06
C CYS A 299 -0.78 34.06 2.14
N GLU A 300 -0.13 35.22 2.16
CA GLU A 300 -0.82 36.50 2.11
C GLU A 300 -1.62 36.66 0.81
N LYS A 301 -1.02 36.38 -0.34
CA LYS A 301 -1.72 36.41 -1.64
C LYS A 301 -2.93 35.48 -1.68
N ILE A 302 -2.80 34.27 -1.14
CA ILE A 302 -3.90 33.29 -1.06
C ILE A 302 -5.05 33.87 -0.22
N ARG A 303 -4.73 34.46 0.93
CA ARG A 303 -5.72 35.07 1.84
C ARG A 303 -6.38 36.31 1.24
N GLU A 304 -5.61 37.22 0.64
CA GLU A 304 -6.12 38.46 0.05
C GLU A 304 -7.07 38.22 -1.12
N ASN A 305 -6.76 37.22 -1.94
CA ASN A 305 -7.56 36.87 -3.11
C ASN A 305 -8.68 35.86 -2.77
N GLU A 306 -8.81 35.47 -1.50
CA GLU A 306 -9.78 34.46 -1.02
C GLU A 306 -9.79 33.20 -1.90
N LEU A 307 -8.59 32.72 -2.28
CA LEU A 307 -8.48 31.56 -3.18
C LEU A 307 -9.03 30.31 -2.50
N ASP A 308 -9.89 29.59 -3.23
CA ASP A 308 -10.33 28.26 -2.87
C ASP A 308 -9.23 27.22 -3.15
N LEU A 309 -9.51 25.95 -2.85
CA LEU A 309 -8.53 24.87 -3.05
C LEU A 309 -8.07 24.74 -4.51
N GLU A 310 -8.97 24.95 -5.47
CA GLU A 310 -8.63 24.90 -6.90
C GLU A 310 -7.73 26.07 -7.30
N GLY A 311 -7.99 27.26 -6.78
CA GLY A 311 -7.14 28.44 -6.97
C GLY A 311 -5.76 28.28 -6.34
N ILE A 312 -5.68 27.66 -5.15
CA ILE A 312 -4.42 27.33 -4.50
C ILE A 312 -3.65 26.28 -5.32
N GLU A 313 -4.33 25.25 -5.81
CA GLU A 313 -3.73 24.22 -6.67
C GLU A 313 -3.12 24.84 -7.92
N LYS A 314 -3.87 25.66 -8.67
CA LYS A 314 -3.37 26.35 -9.87
C LYS A 314 -2.16 27.23 -9.57
N LEU A 315 -2.22 27.98 -8.46
CA LEU A 315 -1.10 28.83 -8.03
C LEU A 315 0.16 28.02 -7.70
N LEU A 316 0.00 26.85 -7.08
CA LEU A 316 1.12 25.99 -6.67
C LEU A 316 1.68 25.14 -7.80
N GLN A 317 0.84 24.68 -8.74
CA GLN A 317 1.27 23.94 -9.94
C GLN A 317 2.25 24.76 -10.78
N ASP A 318 1.94 26.05 -11.01
CA ASP A 318 2.76 26.96 -11.81
C ASP A 318 3.57 27.95 -10.95
N PHE A 319 3.89 27.57 -9.71
CA PHE A 319 4.51 28.47 -8.72
C PHE A 319 5.75 29.23 -9.23
N PRO A 320 6.71 28.61 -9.97
CA PRO A 320 7.88 29.33 -10.48
C PRO A 320 7.54 30.54 -11.36
N SER A 321 6.43 30.50 -12.11
CA SER A 321 5.98 31.62 -12.95
C SER A 321 5.45 32.80 -12.11
N HIS A 322 4.86 32.49 -10.95
CA HIS A 322 4.27 33.48 -10.05
C HIS A 322 5.25 34.05 -9.03
N ALA A 323 6.35 33.33 -8.76
CA ALA A 323 7.30 33.63 -7.69
C ALA A 323 7.89 35.05 -7.78
N ARG A 324 8.19 35.54 -9.00
CA ARG A 324 8.67 36.91 -9.24
C ARG A 324 7.70 37.95 -8.72
N THR A 325 6.46 37.90 -9.19
CA THR A 325 5.40 38.85 -8.81
C THR A 325 5.13 38.83 -7.31
N ILE A 326 5.13 37.64 -6.70
CA ILE A 326 4.93 37.48 -5.26
C ILE A 326 6.10 38.06 -4.47
N SER A 327 7.34 37.85 -4.93
CA SER A 327 8.54 38.31 -4.21
C SER A 327 8.61 39.83 -4.04
N HIS A 328 8.02 40.60 -4.95
CA HIS A 328 7.99 42.06 -4.93
C HIS A 328 6.94 42.65 -3.99
N ARG A 329 6.02 41.83 -3.45
CA ARG A 329 5.04 42.29 -2.47
C ARG A 329 5.72 42.62 -1.14
N THR A 330 5.18 43.60 -0.43
CA THR A 330 5.58 43.93 0.94
C THR A 330 4.89 42.98 1.91
N PRO A 331 5.62 42.29 2.81
CA PRO A 331 5.00 41.37 3.74
C PRO A 331 4.25 42.14 4.83
N ASN A 332 3.06 41.67 5.20
CA ASN A 332 2.34 42.20 6.35
C ASN A 332 2.92 41.68 7.67
N GLU A 333 3.45 42.58 8.49
CA GLU A 333 4.09 42.25 9.78
C GLU A 333 3.15 41.56 10.77
N THR A 334 1.85 41.88 10.74
CA THR A 334 0.86 41.28 11.65
C THR A 334 0.62 39.80 11.34
N LEU A 335 0.59 39.44 10.05
CA LEU A 335 0.46 38.07 9.60
C LEU A 335 1.74 37.28 9.87
N LEU A 336 2.90 37.89 9.67
CA LEU A 336 4.18 37.26 9.98
C LEU A 336 4.31 36.91 11.47
N THR A 337 3.90 37.83 12.36
CA THR A 337 3.94 37.57 13.81
C THR A 337 2.96 36.48 14.23
N SER A 338 1.76 36.42 13.64
CA SER A 338 0.79 35.37 13.96
C SER A 338 1.28 34.00 13.48
N ILE A 339 1.84 33.90 12.28
CA ILE A 339 2.40 32.63 11.76
C ILE A 339 3.57 32.16 12.61
N LYS A 340 4.50 33.04 12.99
CA LYS A 340 5.64 32.68 13.86
C LYS A 340 5.17 32.16 15.22
N LYS A 341 4.18 32.80 15.83
CA LYS A 341 3.60 32.34 17.10
C LYS A 341 2.94 30.97 16.97
N SER A 342 2.19 30.73 15.90
CA SER A 342 1.61 29.40 15.63
C SER A 342 2.70 28.34 15.43
N GLN A 343 3.78 28.70 14.73
CA GLN A 343 4.91 27.82 14.50
C GLN A 343 5.66 27.44 15.79
N GLU A 344 5.82 28.38 16.73
CA GLU A 344 6.38 28.10 18.07
C GLU A 344 5.51 27.09 18.84
N LEU A 345 4.18 27.21 18.75
CA LEU A 345 3.25 26.25 19.36
C LEU A 345 3.31 24.86 18.71
N PHE A 346 3.56 24.77 17.40
CA PHE A 346 3.71 23.48 16.73
C PHE A 346 5.07 22.82 16.97
N GLN A 347 6.12 23.62 17.16
CA GLN A 347 7.46 23.13 17.49
C GLN A 347 7.49 22.39 18.83
N SER A 348 6.74 22.85 19.84
CA SER A 348 6.63 22.13 21.12
C SER A 348 5.95 20.76 20.97
N SER A 349 5.14 20.58 19.93
CA SER A 349 4.50 19.31 19.54
C SER A 349 5.34 18.49 18.54
N GLY A 350 6.58 18.88 18.26
CA GLY A 350 7.50 18.15 17.38
C GLY A 350 7.34 18.42 15.88
N ILE A 351 6.55 19.42 15.50
CA ILE A 351 6.36 19.87 14.10
C ILE A 351 7.21 21.13 13.88
N GLY A 352 8.38 20.94 13.25
CA GLY A 352 9.31 22.01 12.89
C GLY A 352 8.88 22.84 11.67
N SER A 353 9.63 23.92 11.40
CA SER A 353 9.45 24.76 10.20
C SER A 353 9.62 23.96 8.92
N GLY A 354 8.80 24.22 7.91
CA GLY A 354 8.95 23.65 6.57
C GLY A 354 8.56 22.16 6.46
N LEU A 355 8.00 21.58 7.52
CA LEU A 355 7.45 20.22 7.48
C LEU A 355 5.99 20.25 7.03
N ASN A 356 5.66 19.39 6.07
CA ASN A 356 4.29 19.13 5.67
C ASN A 356 3.77 17.92 6.45
N VAL A 357 2.68 18.11 7.18
CA VAL A 357 2.05 17.05 7.98
C VAL A 357 0.60 16.94 7.54
N LEU A 358 0.23 15.79 6.96
CA LEU A 358 -1.18 15.46 6.71
C LEU A 358 -1.70 14.57 7.84
N THR A 359 -2.84 14.95 8.39
CA THR A 359 -3.56 14.16 9.41
C THR A 359 -4.98 13.87 8.98
N ILE A 360 -5.47 12.65 9.24
CA ILE A 360 -6.89 12.29 9.17
C ILE A 360 -7.34 11.90 10.58
N ASN A 361 -8.39 12.52 11.11
CA ASN A 361 -8.93 12.27 12.45
C ASN A 361 -7.87 12.30 13.58
N GLY A 362 -6.81 13.11 13.42
CA GLY A 362 -5.70 13.24 14.37
C GLY A 362 -4.58 12.20 14.18
N ARG A 363 -4.75 11.20 13.30
CA ARG A 363 -3.69 10.28 12.91
C ARG A 363 -2.80 10.92 11.83
N ILE A 364 -1.49 10.94 12.08
CA ILE A 364 -0.50 11.44 11.11
C ILE A 364 -0.32 10.39 10.02
N ILE A 365 -0.55 10.77 8.76
CA ILE A 365 -0.38 9.90 7.59
C ILE A 365 1.03 10.03 7.02
N THR A 366 1.58 11.24 7.07
CA THR A 366 2.93 11.51 6.56
C THR A 366 3.95 11.17 7.65
N ALA A 367 4.55 9.98 7.59
CA ALA A 367 5.83 9.76 8.26
C ALA A 367 6.88 10.68 7.61
N ARG A 368 7.81 11.21 8.41
CA ARG A 368 8.81 12.18 7.96
C ARG A 368 9.50 11.69 6.67
N ASP A 369 9.52 12.55 5.65
CA ASP A 369 10.20 12.39 4.34
C ASP A 369 9.57 11.44 3.30
N GLU A 370 8.37 10.88 3.53
CA GLU A 370 7.67 10.08 2.52
C GLU A 370 6.60 10.89 1.77
N ARG A 371 6.63 10.85 0.43
CA ARG A 371 5.55 11.43 -0.40
C ARG A 371 4.24 10.72 -0.07
N ILE A 372 3.15 11.47 0.06
CA ILE A 372 1.83 10.90 0.31
C ILE A 372 1.46 10.02 -0.89
N ASP A 373 1.41 8.72 -0.65
CA ASP A 373 0.98 7.73 -1.62
C ASP A 373 -0.56 7.62 -1.63
N LEU A 374 -1.14 7.64 -2.82
CA LEU A 374 -2.57 7.56 -3.03
C LEU A 374 -3.16 6.25 -2.50
N PHE A 375 -2.46 5.15 -2.69
CA PHE A 375 -2.93 3.83 -2.26
C PHE A 375 -2.93 3.71 -0.74
N SER A 376 -1.86 4.19 -0.10
CA SER A 376 -1.76 4.30 1.35
C SER A 376 -2.87 5.18 1.94
N LEU A 377 -3.22 6.29 1.28
CA LEU A 377 -4.33 7.16 1.70
C LEU A 377 -5.68 6.43 1.63
N VAL A 378 -5.95 5.68 0.56
CA VAL A 378 -7.18 4.89 0.42
C VAL A 378 -7.29 3.85 1.53
N GLU A 379 -6.19 3.18 1.87
CA GLU A 379 -6.17 2.19 2.94
C GLU A 379 -6.46 2.81 4.31
N VAL A 380 -5.83 3.95 4.62
CA VAL A 380 -6.11 4.69 5.85
C VAL A 380 -7.58 5.13 5.90
N MET A 381 -8.14 5.66 4.81
CA MET A 381 -9.55 6.06 4.76
C MET A 381 -10.50 4.89 4.99
N LYS A 382 -10.20 3.70 4.44
CA LYS A 382 -10.98 2.48 4.67
C LYS A 382 -10.92 2.02 6.13
N GLN A 383 -9.73 2.02 6.73
CA GLN A 383 -9.54 1.66 8.13
C GLN A 383 -10.30 2.60 9.07
N GLU A 384 -10.11 3.91 8.90
CA GLU A 384 -10.79 4.94 9.70
C GLU A 384 -12.30 4.83 9.59
N LYS A 385 -12.80 4.62 8.38
CA LYS A 385 -14.22 4.42 8.15
C LYS A 385 -14.75 3.20 8.90
N LYS A 386 -14.08 2.05 8.79
CA LYS A 386 -14.50 0.81 9.46
C LYS A 386 -14.62 1.02 10.97
N VAL A 387 -13.65 1.70 11.58
CA VAL A 387 -13.68 2.05 13.00
C VAL A 387 -14.91 2.91 13.32
N VAL A 388 -15.22 3.90 12.49
CA VAL A 388 -16.41 4.75 12.68
C VAL A 388 -17.70 3.94 12.55
N GLU A 389 -17.79 3.03 11.58
CA GLU A 389 -18.96 2.15 11.42
C GLU A 389 -19.12 1.21 12.63
N ASP A 390 -18.03 0.60 13.10
CA ASP A 390 -18.03 -0.27 14.28
C ASP A 390 -18.49 0.49 15.54
N LEU A 391 -18.08 1.76 15.71
CA LEU A 391 -18.54 2.60 16.83
C LEU A 391 -20.04 2.91 16.73
N VAL A 392 -20.53 3.16 15.53
CA VAL A 392 -21.96 3.41 15.30
C VAL A 392 -22.79 2.17 15.62
N ASP A 393 -22.32 1.00 15.23
CA ASP A 393 -22.97 -0.29 15.52
C ASP A 393 -23.02 -0.59 17.02
N ILE A 394 -22.02 -0.13 17.80
CA ILE A 394 -22.01 -0.21 19.27
C ILE A 394 -23.02 0.77 19.90
N GLY A 395 -23.56 1.73 19.14
CA GLY A 395 -24.57 2.68 19.58
C GLY A 395 -24.07 4.12 19.76
N PHE A 396 -22.85 4.43 19.30
CA PHE A 396 -22.42 5.82 19.22
C PHE A 396 -23.22 6.54 18.13
N LYS A 397 -23.93 7.61 18.53
CA LYS A 397 -24.65 8.43 17.57
C LYS A 397 -23.62 9.27 16.79
N LEU A 398 -23.76 9.31 15.47
CA LEU A 398 -23.02 10.27 14.62
C LEU A 398 -23.66 11.67 14.65
N LYS A 399 -24.91 11.75 15.10
CA LYS A 399 -25.65 13.00 15.17
C LYS A 399 -26.33 13.16 16.52
N ASP A 400 -26.27 14.38 17.03
CA ASP A 400 -27.04 14.79 18.20
C ASP A 400 -28.54 14.75 17.91
N GLU A 401 -29.35 14.88 18.96
CA GLU A 401 -30.82 14.92 18.86
C GLU A 401 -31.33 16.10 17.99
N GLU A 402 -30.48 17.11 17.81
CA GLU A 402 -30.70 18.30 16.98
C GLU A 402 -30.21 18.12 15.52
N GLY A 403 -29.63 16.96 15.18
CA GLY A 403 -29.13 16.64 13.83
C GLY A 403 -27.71 17.12 13.52
N ASN A 404 -27.03 17.76 14.48
CA ASN A 404 -25.62 18.19 14.36
C ASN A 404 -24.69 16.97 14.37
N GLN A 405 -23.63 16.97 13.57
CA GLN A 405 -22.65 15.88 13.61
C GLN A 405 -21.85 15.93 14.91
N ILE A 406 -21.77 14.81 15.61
CA ILE A 406 -20.94 14.66 16.80
C ILE A 406 -19.51 14.42 16.35
N ASP A 407 -18.61 15.30 16.79
CA ASP A 407 -17.19 15.20 16.46
C ASP A 407 -16.50 14.13 17.33
N HIS A 408 -16.35 12.93 16.76
CA HIS A 408 -15.62 11.82 17.37
C HIS A 408 -14.11 11.86 17.09
N SER A 409 -13.59 12.86 16.36
CA SER A 409 -12.18 12.90 15.93
C SER A 409 -11.21 12.77 17.11
N LYS A 410 -11.49 13.44 18.24
CA LYS A 410 -10.68 13.35 19.47
C LYS A 410 -10.62 11.94 20.05
N LEU A 411 -11.71 11.19 19.98
CA LEU A 411 -11.76 9.80 20.43
C LEU A 411 -10.98 8.90 19.47
N LEU A 412 -11.13 9.13 18.16
CA LEU A 412 -10.37 8.41 17.14
C LEU A 412 -8.85 8.65 17.27
N THR A 413 -8.42 9.86 17.65
CA THR A 413 -7.01 10.15 17.92
C THR A 413 -6.43 9.33 19.09
N LEU A 414 -7.26 8.93 20.06
CA LEU A 414 -6.84 8.10 21.19
C LEU A 414 -6.74 6.61 20.85
N LEU A 415 -7.36 6.20 19.74
CA LEU A 415 -7.40 4.81 19.28
C LEU A 415 -6.26 4.57 18.29
N ASP A 416 -5.10 4.14 18.78
CA ASP A 416 -4.01 3.71 17.92
C ASP A 416 -4.18 2.22 17.55
N PHE A 417 -4.69 1.97 16.34
CA PHE A 417 -4.82 0.63 15.76
C PHE A 417 -3.59 0.21 14.95
N THR A 418 -2.49 0.98 14.98
CA THR A 418 -1.26 0.50 14.35
C THR A 418 -0.86 -0.83 14.98
N PRO A 419 -0.46 -1.82 14.16
CA PRO A 419 0.00 -3.09 14.69
C PRO A 419 1.15 -2.79 15.64
N VAL A 420 0.99 -3.20 16.90
CA VAL A 420 1.96 -2.93 17.96
C VAL A 420 3.34 -3.30 17.43
N ASP A 421 4.21 -2.30 17.26
CA ASP A 421 5.57 -2.56 16.82
C ASP A 421 6.31 -3.31 17.92
N LEU A 422 6.38 -4.63 17.76
CA LEU A 422 7.06 -5.52 18.67
C LEU A 422 8.57 -5.26 18.69
N SER A 423 9.12 -4.51 17.73
CA SER A 423 10.54 -4.12 17.73
C SER A 423 10.89 -3.27 18.97
N THR A 424 9.92 -2.52 19.49
CA THR A 424 10.08 -1.71 20.70
C THR A 424 9.89 -2.50 22.00
N LYS A 425 9.36 -3.73 21.90
CA LYS A 425 9.07 -4.59 23.06
C LYS A 425 10.15 -5.63 23.25
N ALA A 426 10.63 -5.78 24.48
CA ALA A 426 11.56 -6.85 24.83
C ALA A 426 10.78 -8.07 25.34
N PHE A 427 11.12 -9.26 24.83
CA PHE A 427 10.58 -10.53 25.29
C PHE A 427 11.60 -11.26 26.18
N ASP A 428 11.12 -11.86 27.27
CA ASP A 428 11.98 -12.67 28.14
C ASP A 428 12.13 -14.09 27.57
N TYR A 429 13.32 -14.39 27.07
CA TYR A 429 13.64 -15.70 26.48
C TYR A 429 14.04 -16.75 27.52
N ARG A 430 14.25 -16.38 28.80
CA ARG A 430 14.84 -17.30 29.81
C ARG A 430 13.94 -18.51 30.09
N THR A 431 12.63 -18.32 29.99
CA THR A 431 11.62 -19.38 30.15
C THR A 431 11.77 -20.50 29.12
N ALA A 432 12.36 -20.22 27.96
CA ALA A 432 12.57 -21.19 26.88
C ALA A 432 13.81 -22.10 27.08
N GLU A 433 14.58 -21.91 28.16
CA GLU A 433 15.78 -22.69 28.51
C GLU A 433 16.72 -22.99 27.32
N PRO A 434 17.28 -21.95 26.66
CA PRO A 434 18.13 -22.14 25.48
C PRO A 434 19.41 -22.91 25.78
N VAL A 435 19.78 -23.82 24.88
CA VAL A 435 21.08 -24.49 24.88
C VAL A 435 22.12 -23.57 24.24
N PHE A 436 23.08 -23.09 25.03
CA PHE A 436 24.09 -22.16 24.55
C PHE A 436 25.27 -22.87 23.89
N LEU A 437 25.59 -22.48 22.65
CA LEU A 437 26.66 -23.06 21.84
C LEU A 437 28.04 -22.43 22.14
N ASN A 438 28.06 -21.22 22.68
CA ASN A 438 29.28 -20.53 23.09
C ASN A 438 29.11 -19.83 24.45
N ASN A 439 30.25 -19.55 25.08
CA ASN A 439 30.33 -18.73 26.29
C ASN A 439 31.38 -17.64 26.10
N VAL A 440 30.91 -16.40 25.95
CA VAL A 440 31.72 -15.20 25.69
C VAL A 440 32.62 -14.84 26.88
N GLU A 441 32.23 -15.21 28.11
CA GLU A 441 32.97 -14.83 29.34
C GLU A 441 34.15 -15.78 29.64
N SER A 442 34.03 -17.04 29.22
CA SER A 442 35.03 -18.08 29.47
C SER A 442 36.37 -17.82 28.77
N LYS A 443 36.37 -17.08 27.65
CA LYS A 443 37.50 -17.03 26.71
C LYS A 443 38.59 -16.00 27.03
N GLY A 444 38.53 -15.30 28.16
CA GLY A 444 39.59 -14.37 28.56
C GLY A 444 39.92 -13.32 27.49
N GLY A 445 38.92 -12.87 26.72
CA GLY A 445 39.14 -11.96 25.61
C GLY A 445 39.64 -10.58 26.04
N PRO A 446 40.04 -9.74 25.07
CA PRO A 446 40.92 -8.60 25.30
C PRO A 446 40.32 -7.53 26.20
N TYR A 447 38.98 -7.39 26.22
CA TYR A 447 38.30 -6.35 26.99
C TYR A 447 37.15 -6.93 27.82
N ARG A 448 37.24 -6.76 29.14
CA ARG A 448 36.16 -7.11 30.11
C ARG A 448 35.39 -5.89 30.63
N SER A 449 35.87 -4.69 30.32
CA SER A 449 35.31 -3.44 30.80
C SER A 449 34.09 -3.03 29.98
N ILE A 450 33.00 -2.72 30.67
CA ILE A 450 31.73 -2.26 30.06
C ILE A 450 31.89 -0.83 29.50
N HIS A 451 32.89 -0.06 29.97
CA HIS A 451 33.18 1.29 29.48
C HIS A 451 33.42 1.35 27.97
N LEU A 452 33.82 0.24 27.35
CA LEU A 452 33.96 0.15 25.90
C LEU A 452 32.64 0.41 25.18
N LEU A 453 31.47 0.21 25.78
CA LEU A 453 30.17 0.57 25.17
C LEU A 453 30.00 2.09 25.00
N LEU A 454 30.59 2.89 25.89
CA LEU A 454 30.44 4.34 25.93
C LEU A 454 31.43 5.07 25.02
N GLN A 455 32.45 4.37 24.50
CA GLN A 455 33.46 4.97 23.63
C GLN A 455 32.95 5.02 22.17
N PRO A 456 33.35 6.00 21.36
CA PRO A 456 33.09 5.98 19.92
C PRO A 456 33.68 4.71 19.29
N PHE A 457 32.92 4.03 18.43
CA PHE A 457 33.35 2.83 17.70
C PHE A 457 32.80 2.91 16.29
N PRO A 458 33.47 2.33 15.28
CA PRO A 458 32.99 2.36 13.91
C PRO A 458 31.54 1.87 13.82
N PRO A 459 30.67 2.57 13.06
CA PRO A 459 29.33 2.07 12.79
C PRO A 459 29.42 0.67 12.15
N ASP A 460 28.41 -0.16 12.39
CA ASP A 460 28.27 -1.52 11.85
C ASP A 460 29.24 -2.60 12.38
N GLN A 461 30.05 -2.29 13.40
CA GLN A 461 30.92 -3.29 14.04
C GLN A 461 30.50 -3.64 15.47
N ILE A 462 30.50 -4.94 15.78
CA ILE A 462 30.24 -5.44 17.13
C ILE A 462 31.48 -5.23 18.00
N ARG A 463 31.28 -4.57 19.14
CA ARG A 463 32.36 -4.26 20.08
C ARG A 463 32.90 -5.55 20.73
N PRO A 464 34.23 -5.73 20.82
CA PRO A 464 34.83 -6.96 21.32
C PRO A 464 34.85 -7.08 22.85
N ILE A 465 33.66 -7.14 23.47
CA ILE A 465 33.50 -7.22 24.94
C ILE A 465 33.28 -8.67 25.36
N SER A 466 34.15 -9.16 26.25
CA SER A 466 34.09 -10.52 26.81
C SER A 466 33.14 -10.63 28.00
N ARG A 467 31.91 -10.11 27.85
CA ARG A 467 30.83 -10.12 28.84
C ARG A 467 29.53 -10.57 28.20
N ASN A 468 28.68 -11.24 28.97
CA ASN A 468 27.36 -11.67 28.49
C ASN A 468 26.38 -10.47 28.39
N ILE A 469 26.43 -9.73 27.28
CA ILE A 469 25.59 -8.54 27.03
C ILE A 469 24.57 -8.83 25.93
N PHE A 470 25.05 -9.32 24.78
CA PHE A 470 24.21 -9.61 23.62
C PHE A 470 23.95 -11.12 23.53
N ASN A 471 22.68 -11.50 23.51
CA ASN A 471 22.23 -12.87 23.36
C ASN A 471 21.42 -12.99 22.06
N LEU A 472 21.75 -13.99 21.26
CA LEU A 472 21.03 -14.34 20.04
C LEU A 472 20.46 -15.75 20.21
N ILE A 473 19.14 -15.86 20.25
CA ILE A 473 18.43 -17.12 20.48
C ILE A 473 17.77 -17.54 19.18
N PHE A 474 18.14 -18.72 18.68
CA PHE A 474 17.54 -19.32 17.50
C PHE A 474 16.49 -20.35 17.91
N PHE A 475 15.28 -20.20 17.37
CA PHE A 475 14.26 -21.24 17.41
C PHE A 475 14.43 -22.08 16.15
N LEU A 476 14.74 -23.36 16.31
CA LEU A 476 15.01 -24.28 15.20
C LEU A 476 14.13 -25.52 15.30
N ASP A 477 13.59 -25.96 14.16
CA ASP A 477 13.01 -27.28 14.05
C ASP A 477 14.14 -28.30 13.80
N PRO A 478 14.38 -29.26 14.72
CA PRO A 478 15.45 -30.23 14.59
C PRO A 478 15.25 -31.22 13.42
N PHE A 479 14.06 -31.26 12.83
CA PHE A 479 13.69 -32.17 11.74
C PHE A 479 13.60 -31.49 10.37
N ASP A 480 13.80 -30.18 10.31
CA ASP A 480 13.82 -29.47 9.02
C ASP A 480 15.08 -29.84 8.23
N SER A 481 14.91 -29.94 6.92
CA SER A 481 15.98 -30.25 5.96
C SER A 481 16.79 -29.02 5.54
N ASP A 482 16.30 -27.80 5.79
CA ASP A 482 16.99 -26.56 5.41
C ASP A 482 18.06 -26.14 6.43
N ASP A 483 19.29 -26.62 6.22
CA ASP A 483 20.46 -26.36 7.08
C ASP A 483 21.03 -24.91 6.99
N LYS A 484 20.40 -23.98 6.27
CA LYS A 484 20.93 -22.61 6.07
C LYS A 484 21.18 -21.85 7.37
N LEU A 485 20.24 -21.91 8.32
CA LEU A 485 20.38 -21.24 9.62
C LEU A 485 21.54 -21.83 10.42
N MET A 486 21.70 -23.15 10.40
CA MET A 486 22.80 -23.82 11.07
C MET A 486 24.16 -23.46 10.46
N ASN A 487 24.25 -23.35 9.13
CA ASN A 487 25.47 -22.89 8.47
C ASN A 487 25.86 -21.47 8.90
N LEU A 488 24.88 -20.57 9.05
CA LEU A 488 25.09 -19.21 9.54
C LEU A 488 25.59 -19.20 10.99
N VAL A 489 24.97 -20.00 11.87
CA VAL A 489 25.40 -20.15 13.27
C VAL A 489 26.83 -20.66 13.36
N GLU A 490 27.20 -21.68 12.59
CA GLU A 490 28.57 -22.18 12.54
C GLU A 490 29.56 -21.12 12.06
N GLN A 491 29.19 -20.31 11.06
CA GLN A 491 30.02 -19.21 10.56
C GLN A 491 30.26 -18.17 11.66
N TYR A 492 29.22 -17.81 12.44
CA TYR A 492 29.36 -16.88 13.58
C TYR A 492 30.20 -17.47 14.72
N LEU A 493 30.06 -18.76 15.00
CA LEU A 493 30.88 -19.44 15.99
C LEU A 493 32.36 -19.50 15.56
N LYS A 494 32.62 -19.75 14.27
CA LYS A 494 33.98 -19.75 13.68
C LYS A 494 34.61 -18.35 13.67
N SER A 495 33.83 -17.32 13.36
CA SER A 495 34.30 -15.92 13.37
C SER A 495 34.49 -15.35 14.77
N LYS A 496 34.12 -16.10 15.83
CA LYS A 496 34.30 -15.74 17.24
C LYS A 496 33.67 -14.39 17.59
N VAL A 497 32.45 -14.16 17.12
CA VAL A 497 31.70 -12.95 17.48
C VAL A 497 31.46 -12.88 18.99
N TYR A 498 31.49 -11.66 19.54
CA TYR A 498 31.22 -11.37 20.95
C TYR A 498 29.71 -11.30 21.24
N ILE A 499 28.98 -12.29 20.75
CA ILE A 499 27.55 -12.51 20.98
C ILE A 499 27.38 -13.93 21.50
N ARG A 500 26.56 -14.10 22.53
CA ARG A 500 26.22 -15.41 23.07
C ARG A 500 25.08 -16.01 22.24
N ILE A 501 25.30 -17.17 21.65
CA ILE A 501 24.36 -17.83 20.75
C ILE A 501 23.73 -19.02 21.48
N GLY A 502 22.39 -19.01 21.55
CA GLY A 502 21.57 -20.08 22.11
C GLY A 502 20.65 -20.68 21.06
N VAL A 503 20.30 -21.95 21.24
CA VAL A 503 19.36 -22.68 20.38
C VAL A 503 18.25 -23.26 21.23
N VAL A 504 17.01 -23.09 20.76
CA VAL A 504 15.79 -23.64 21.35
C VAL A 504 15.14 -24.52 20.27
N PRO A 505 14.93 -25.82 20.54
CA PRO A 505 14.22 -26.67 19.59
C PRO A 505 12.73 -26.36 19.65
N PHE A 506 12.06 -26.23 18.51
CA PHE A 506 10.60 -26.16 18.44
C PHE A 506 10.06 -27.22 17.49
N PHE A 507 8.85 -27.72 17.74
CA PHE A 507 8.19 -28.66 16.86
C PHE A 507 6.68 -28.39 16.87
N ASN A 508 6.07 -28.33 15.69
CA ASN A 508 4.63 -28.11 15.55
C ASN A 508 3.92 -29.42 15.21
N GLU A 509 3.29 -30.03 16.22
CA GLU A 509 2.54 -31.29 16.07
C GLU A 509 1.40 -31.19 15.04
N ARG A 510 0.71 -30.04 14.98
CA ARG A 510 -0.43 -29.84 14.05
C ARG A 510 0.01 -29.77 12.60
N ALA A 511 1.14 -29.12 12.34
CA ALA A 511 1.68 -29.00 10.99
C ALA A 511 2.19 -30.33 10.43
N HIS A 512 2.65 -31.22 11.31
CA HIS A 512 3.24 -32.51 10.92
C HIS A 512 2.32 -33.72 11.13
N GLY A 513 1.20 -33.57 11.84
CA GLY A 513 0.25 -34.66 12.11
C GLY A 513 0.85 -35.81 12.93
N MET A 514 1.91 -35.55 13.70
CA MET A 514 2.66 -36.54 14.48
C MET A 514 2.98 -35.96 15.86
N THR A 515 3.02 -36.82 16.87
CA THR A 515 3.44 -36.42 18.23
C THR A 515 4.94 -36.16 18.31
N ILE A 516 5.39 -35.37 19.28
CA ILE A 516 6.84 -35.11 19.52
C ILE A 516 7.64 -36.42 19.66
N GLU A 517 7.07 -37.44 20.30
CA GLU A 517 7.72 -38.73 20.54
C GLU A 517 7.88 -39.53 19.25
N GLU A 518 6.82 -39.63 18.46
CA GLU A 518 6.86 -40.27 17.14
C GLU A 518 7.81 -39.53 16.19
N ALA A 519 7.87 -38.20 16.24
CA ALA A 519 8.77 -37.42 15.41
C ALA A 519 10.25 -37.70 15.73
N VAL A 520 10.63 -37.78 17.02
CA VAL A 520 12.02 -38.07 17.44
C VAL A 520 12.47 -39.50 17.05
N ASP A 521 11.52 -40.44 16.93
CA ASP A 521 11.82 -41.82 16.58
C ASP A 521 11.74 -42.12 15.08
N SER A 522 10.83 -41.47 14.35
CA SER A 522 10.59 -41.73 12.92
C SER A 522 11.39 -40.82 11.98
N LYS A 523 11.66 -39.56 12.36
CA LYS A 523 12.31 -38.60 11.45
C LYS A 523 13.83 -38.62 11.59
N PRO A 524 14.57 -38.55 10.46
CA PRO A 524 16.02 -38.46 10.50
C PRO A 524 16.46 -37.10 11.06
N ILE A 525 17.22 -37.12 12.15
CA ILE A 525 17.85 -35.92 12.72
C ILE A 525 19.23 -35.75 12.09
N SER A 526 19.55 -34.55 11.63
CA SER A 526 20.90 -34.24 11.13
C SER A 526 21.95 -34.56 12.20
N PRO A 527 23.07 -35.24 11.85
CA PRO A 527 24.13 -35.58 12.81
C PRO A 527 24.82 -34.35 13.42
N ARG A 528 24.57 -33.16 12.86
CA ARG A 528 25.04 -31.87 13.40
C ARG A 528 24.17 -31.38 14.55
N ILE A 529 22.86 -31.47 14.38
CA ILE A 529 21.82 -31.08 15.34
C ILE A 529 21.85 -32.05 16.52
N SER A 530 22.06 -33.36 16.29
CA SER A 530 22.13 -34.37 17.37
C SER A 530 23.25 -34.12 18.39
N LYS A 531 24.36 -33.46 17.99
CA LYS A 531 25.45 -33.10 18.90
C LYS A 531 25.07 -32.00 19.90
N ILE A 532 24.10 -31.15 19.58
CA ILE A 532 23.67 -30.04 20.44
C ILE A 532 22.96 -30.59 21.67
N TRP A 533 22.06 -31.56 21.48
CA TRP A 533 21.25 -32.10 22.58
C TRP A 533 21.84 -33.34 23.25
N SER A 534 22.96 -33.91 22.79
CA SER A 534 23.70 -35.05 23.39
C SER A 534 22.93 -36.39 23.53
N SER A 535 21.61 -36.39 23.75
CA SER A 535 20.74 -37.57 23.85
C SER A 535 19.34 -37.29 23.26
N LYS A 536 18.60 -38.34 22.89
CA LYS A 536 17.20 -38.20 22.45
C LYS A 536 16.28 -37.75 23.60
N ASP A 537 16.54 -38.23 24.82
CA ASP A 537 15.72 -37.93 26.01
C ASP A 537 15.77 -36.44 26.39
N THR A 538 16.93 -35.81 26.26
CA THR A 538 17.10 -34.37 26.48
C THR A 538 16.34 -33.54 25.45
N LEU A 539 16.33 -33.94 24.18
CA LEU A 539 15.56 -33.28 23.13
C LEU A 539 14.05 -33.37 23.40
N ILE A 540 13.55 -34.57 23.72
CA ILE A 540 12.13 -34.79 24.08
C ILE A 540 11.75 -33.93 25.29
N LYS A 541 12.60 -33.90 26.34
CA LYS A 541 12.35 -33.08 27.53
C LYS A 541 12.26 -31.59 27.20
N THR A 542 13.15 -31.07 26.35
CA THR A 542 13.12 -29.65 25.96
C THR A 542 11.90 -29.30 25.10
N LEU A 543 11.51 -30.16 24.16
CA LEU A 543 10.33 -29.96 23.32
C LEU A 543 9.04 -30.01 24.15
N LYS A 544 8.93 -30.93 25.11
CA LYS A 544 7.79 -31.02 26.03
C LYS A 544 7.69 -29.82 26.98
N CYS A 545 8.81 -29.30 27.46
CA CYS A 545 8.84 -28.10 28.32
C CYS A 545 8.19 -26.90 27.60
N LEU A 546 8.57 -26.67 26.35
CA LEU A 546 8.00 -25.60 25.52
C LEU A 546 6.51 -25.82 25.22
N PHE A 547 6.10 -27.06 24.96
CA PHE A 547 4.69 -27.39 24.73
C PHE A 547 3.82 -27.14 25.98
N GLN A 548 4.33 -27.48 27.17
CA GLN A 548 3.64 -27.19 28.44
C GLN A 548 3.52 -25.69 28.71
N ILE A 549 4.57 -24.91 28.41
CA ILE A 549 4.53 -23.44 28.50
C ILE A 549 3.53 -22.86 27.49
N GLY A 550 3.52 -23.37 26.25
CA GLY A 550 2.57 -22.97 25.21
C GLY A 550 1.11 -23.19 25.62
N ASN A 551 0.81 -24.33 26.25
CA ASN A 551 -0.53 -24.64 26.75
C ASN A 551 -0.94 -23.76 27.95
N GLN A 552 0.01 -23.44 28.86
CA GLN A 552 -0.25 -22.52 29.96
C GLN A 552 -0.48 -21.07 29.49
N VAL A 553 0.16 -20.66 28.39
CA VAL A 553 -0.04 -19.34 27.78
C VAL A 553 -1.32 -19.30 26.93
N SER A 554 -1.72 -20.40 26.27
CA SER A 554 -2.99 -20.46 25.53
C SER A 554 -4.23 -20.46 26.43
N ASP A 555 -4.10 -20.88 27.70
CA ASP A 555 -5.14 -20.69 28.74
C ASP A 555 -5.26 -19.21 29.19
N ILE A 556 -4.37 -18.35 28.72
CA ILE A 556 -4.39 -16.88 28.88
C ILE A 556 -4.64 -16.24 27.48
N GLY A 557 -5.58 -16.79 26.71
CA GLY A 557 -6.33 -16.02 25.70
C GLY A 557 -7.26 -15.01 26.39
N PRO A 558 -7.73 -13.95 25.71
CA PRO A 558 -8.26 -12.75 26.34
C PRO A 558 -9.58 -13.03 27.07
N ARG A 559 -9.50 -13.46 28.33
CA ARG A 559 -10.55 -13.20 29.29
C ARG A 559 -10.54 -11.70 29.51
N ALA A 560 -11.55 -11.05 28.95
CA ALA A 560 -12.03 -9.75 29.38
C ALA A 560 -12.30 -9.78 30.89
N GLU A 561 -11.26 -9.62 31.71
CA GLU A 561 -11.43 -9.12 33.06
C GLU A 561 -11.50 -7.60 32.97
N ASN A 562 -12.74 -7.14 32.75
CA ASN A 562 -13.22 -5.87 33.25
C ASN A 562 -12.89 -5.75 34.75
N ARG A 563 -11.66 -5.36 35.08
CA ARG A 563 -11.32 -4.79 36.38
C ARG A 563 -11.24 -3.29 36.22
N LYS A 564 -12.41 -2.69 36.47
CA LYS A 564 -12.60 -1.37 37.08
C LYS A 564 -11.29 -0.74 37.53
N TYR A 565 -10.77 0.22 36.78
CA TYR A 565 -10.23 1.46 37.34
C TYR A 565 -10.47 2.56 36.30
N LEU A 566 -11.27 3.53 36.75
CA LEU A 566 -11.59 4.87 36.25
C LEU A 566 -10.96 5.34 34.94
#